data_AF-A0A518FNG3-F1
#
_entry.id   AF-A0A518FNG3-F1
#
_cell.length_a   1.000
_cell.length_b   1.000
_cell.length_c   1.000
_cell.angle_alpha   90.00
_cell.angle_beta   90.00
_cell.angle_gamma   90.00
#
_symmetry.space_group_name_H-M   'P 1'
#
loop_
_entity.id
_entity.type
_entity.pdbx_description
1 polymer ?
#
loop_
_entity_poly.entity_id
_entity_poly.type
_entity_poly.pdbx_seq_one_letter_code
_entity_poly.pdbx_strand_id
1 'polypeptide(L)'
;MSAFLMGSNDVDNLSYELEDDQSLVSYEDGEYQDEFSEDGYEPNFDALFGEEEYRQMGINPDEATQAKPGSEQKVLMLAARYAAGLPLWNNSDCYDHGPGENLLQGLLA
;
A
#
# COMPACT_ATOMS: atom_id res chain seq x y z
N MET A 1 41.93 41.63 2.36
CA MET A 1 41.46 41.96 1.00
C MET A 1 42.38 41.28 0.00
N SER A 2 41.93 40.17 -0.59
CA SER A 2 42.28 39.60 -1.92
C SER A 2 42.12 38.07 -1.89
N ALA A 3 41.38 37.58 -2.88
CA ALA A 3 40.91 36.20 -3.06
C ALA A 3 41.93 35.30 -3.76
N PHE A 4 41.75 33.97 -3.67
CA PHE A 4 42.12 32.89 -4.60
C PHE A 4 41.77 31.56 -3.88
N LEU A 5 41.42 30.40 -4.45
CA LEU A 5 40.84 29.92 -5.72
C LEU A 5 40.64 28.39 -5.48
N MET A 6 39.53 27.83 -5.95
CA MET A 6 39.24 26.39 -6.25
C MET A 6 40.04 25.27 -5.56
N GLY A 7 39.36 24.34 -4.87
CA GLY A 7 39.94 23.05 -4.46
C GLY A 7 38.87 22.02 -4.15
N SER A 8 38.92 20.89 -4.85
CA SER A 8 37.93 19.81 -4.86
C SER A 8 38.00 18.90 -3.61
N ASN A 9 36.85 18.30 -3.28
CA ASN A 9 36.66 17.03 -2.56
C ASN A 9 37.17 16.93 -1.12
N ASP A 10 36.26 16.99 -0.14
CA ASP A 10 36.46 16.35 1.17
C ASP A 10 35.12 15.74 1.62
N VAL A 11 34.87 14.49 1.19
CA VAL A 11 33.81 13.62 1.71
C VAL A 11 34.34 12.83 2.91
N ASP A 12 35.04 13.49 3.82
CA ASP A 12 35.69 12.84 4.97
C ASP A 12 35.42 13.63 6.25
N ASN A 13 34.14 13.83 6.61
CA ASN A 13 33.80 14.18 8.00
C ASN A 13 32.33 13.89 8.37
N LEU A 14 31.85 12.68 8.09
CA LEU A 14 30.60 12.16 8.66
C LEU A 14 30.92 10.95 9.55
N SER A 15 31.76 11.14 10.56
CA SER A 15 31.82 10.20 11.69
C SER A 15 30.63 10.48 12.61
N TYR A 16 29.50 9.83 12.32
CA TYR A 16 28.37 9.79 13.24
C TYR A 16 28.68 8.70 14.27
N GLU A 17 29.05 9.10 15.48
CA GLU A 17 29.33 8.16 16.57
C GLU A 17 28.00 7.54 17.04
N LEU A 18 27.74 6.31 16.59
CA LEU A 18 26.65 5.46 17.10
C LEU A 18 27.11 4.91 18.46
N GLU A 19 26.60 5.48 19.54
CA GLU A 19 26.76 4.93 20.88
C GLU A 19 26.11 3.53 20.94
N ASP A 20 26.90 2.53 21.35
CA ASP A 20 26.53 1.13 21.55
C ASP A 20 25.38 0.99 22.57
N ASP A 21 24.12 1.09 22.13
CA ASP A 21 22.98 0.53 22.85
C ASP A 21 22.71 -0.90 22.31
N GLN A 22 23.57 -1.84 22.73
CA GLN A 22 23.40 -3.26 22.44
C GLN A 22 22.30 -3.91 23.29
N SER A 23 21.12 -3.31 23.32
CA SER A 23 19.86 -4.04 23.50
C SER A 23 19.57 -4.86 22.22
N LEU A 24 20.51 -5.73 21.85
CA LEU A 24 20.37 -6.68 20.75
C LEU A 24 19.40 -7.76 21.24
N VAL A 25 18.14 -7.65 20.82
CA VAL A 25 17.15 -8.72 20.96
C VAL A 25 17.77 -9.94 20.30
N SER A 26 18.11 -10.96 21.09
CA SER A 26 18.55 -12.23 20.55
C SER A 26 17.37 -12.83 19.81
N TYR A 27 17.39 -12.75 18.48
CA TYR A 27 16.53 -13.57 17.65
C TYR A 27 16.95 -15.01 17.95
N GLU A 28 16.17 -15.70 18.77
CA GLU A 28 16.21 -17.15 18.77
C GLU A 28 15.96 -17.57 17.32
N ASP A 29 16.91 -18.30 16.75
CA ASP A 29 16.81 -18.95 15.44
C ASP A 29 15.73 -20.02 15.55
N GLY A 30 14.48 -19.58 15.63
CA GLY A 30 13.33 -20.44 15.49
C GLY A 30 13.37 -20.94 14.07
N GLU A 31 13.62 -22.24 13.90
CA GLU A 31 13.45 -22.92 12.62
C GLU A 31 12.01 -22.67 12.15
N TYR A 32 11.83 -21.68 11.28
CA TYR A 32 10.60 -21.50 10.53
C TYR A 32 10.50 -22.73 9.64
N GLN A 33 9.71 -23.71 10.10
CA GLN A 33 9.31 -24.83 9.27
C GLN A 33 8.43 -24.26 8.17
N ASP A 34 9.05 -23.96 7.03
CA ASP A 34 8.40 -23.49 5.82
C ASP A 34 7.51 -24.62 5.33
N GLU A 35 6.26 -24.67 5.77
CA GLU A 35 5.23 -25.52 5.19
C GLU A 35 4.77 -24.95 3.83
N PHE A 36 5.73 -24.49 3.02
CA PHE A 36 5.51 -24.28 1.60
C PHE A 36 5.46 -25.66 0.95
N SER A 37 4.24 -26.20 0.84
CA SER A 37 3.97 -27.38 0.03
C SER A 37 4.63 -27.19 -1.33
N GLU A 38 5.52 -28.11 -1.71
CA GLU A 38 6.22 -28.10 -2.99
C GLU A 38 5.27 -28.21 -4.20
N ASP A 39 4.00 -28.54 -3.93
CA ASP A 39 2.87 -28.33 -4.82
C ASP A 39 2.65 -26.82 -5.00
N GLY A 40 3.47 -26.21 -5.85
CA GLY A 40 3.41 -24.79 -6.17
C GLY A 40 1.97 -24.35 -6.40
N TYR A 41 1.56 -23.30 -5.70
CA TYR A 41 0.28 -22.65 -5.97
C TYR A 41 0.31 -22.13 -7.41
N GLU A 42 -0.30 -22.88 -8.32
CA GLU A 42 -0.52 -22.42 -9.68
C GLU A 42 -1.83 -21.63 -9.68
N PRO A 43 -1.79 -20.28 -9.70
CA PRO A 43 -3.00 -19.49 -9.77
C PRO A 43 -3.80 -19.89 -11.02
N ASN A 44 -5.03 -20.36 -10.82
CA ASN A 44 -5.96 -20.62 -11.91
C ASN A 44 -6.51 -19.28 -12.42
N PHE A 45 -5.78 -18.67 -13.35
CA PHE A 45 -6.20 -17.41 -13.98
C PHE A 45 -7.48 -17.56 -14.82
N ASP A 46 -7.80 -18.77 -15.30
CA ASP A 46 -9.04 -19.04 -16.03
C ASP A 46 -10.28 -19.07 -15.11
N ALA A 47 -10.08 -19.22 -13.80
CA ALA A 47 -11.14 -19.08 -12.79
C ALA A 47 -11.32 -17.64 -12.29
N LEU A 48 -10.47 -16.70 -12.72
CA LEU A 48 -10.65 -15.28 -12.41
C LEU A 48 -11.79 -14.72 -13.28
N PHE A 49 -12.74 -14.01 -12.67
CA PHE A 49 -13.75 -13.28 -13.43
C PHE A 49 -13.05 -12.29 -14.38
N GLY A 50 -13.40 -12.34 -15.67
CA GLY A 50 -12.99 -11.35 -16.64
C GLY A 50 -13.73 -10.02 -16.44
N GLU A 51 -13.29 -8.98 -17.15
CA GLU A 51 -13.94 -7.67 -17.05
C GLU A 51 -15.42 -7.69 -17.46
N GLU A 52 -15.79 -8.58 -18.39
CA GLU A 52 -17.13 -8.67 -18.96
C GLU A 52 -18.14 -9.19 -17.92
N GLU A 53 -17.75 -10.17 -17.10
CA GLU A 53 -18.59 -10.68 -16.02
C GLU A 53 -18.90 -9.58 -14.99
N TYR A 54 -17.92 -8.73 -14.66
CA TYR A 54 -18.16 -7.60 -13.76
C TYR A 54 -19.11 -6.57 -14.36
N ARG A 55 -19.00 -6.28 -15.67
CA ARG A 55 -19.93 -5.39 -16.38
C ARG A 55 -21.35 -5.95 -16.39
N GLN A 56 -21.51 -7.27 -16.52
CA GLN A 56 -22.81 -7.94 -16.42
C GLN A 56 -23.42 -7.86 -15.01
N MET A 57 -22.58 -7.82 -13.97
CA MET A 57 -23.01 -7.53 -12.59
C MET A 57 -23.33 -6.03 -12.35
N GLY A 58 -23.21 -5.18 -13.38
CA GLY A 58 -23.45 -3.75 -13.28
C GLY A 58 -22.27 -2.96 -12.70
N ILE A 59 -21.07 -3.54 -12.68
CA ILE A 59 -19.86 -2.91 -12.18
C ILE A 59 -19.06 -2.35 -13.36
N ASN A 60 -18.99 -1.02 -13.45
CA ASN A 60 -18.20 -0.35 -14.47
C ASN A 60 -16.83 0.07 -13.91
N PRO A 61 -15.71 -0.57 -14.30
CA PRO A 61 -14.40 -0.29 -13.73
C PRO A 61 -13.86 1.10 -14.07
N ASP A 62 -14.34 1.71 -15.17
CA ASP A 62 -13.94 3.05 -15.63
C ASP A 62 -14.53 4.18 -14.76
N GLU A 63 -15.61 3.90 -14.04
CA GLU A 63 -16.32 4.88 -13.24
C GLU A 63 -15.79 4.99 -11.82
N ALA A 64 -16.00 6.17 -11.22
CA ALA A 64 -15.72 6.39 -9.82
C ALA A 64 -16.73 5.66 -8.94
N THR A 65 -16.25 4.90 -7.96
CA THR A 65 -17.14 4.20 -7.02
C THR A 65 -17.50 5.08 -5.83
N GLN A 66 -18.80 5.15 -5.56
CA GLN A 66 -19.36 5.82 -4.39
C GLN A 66 -19.45 4.89 -3.17
N ALA A 67 -19.00 3.65 -3.31
CA ALA A 67 -19.03 2.66 -2.24
C ALA A 67 -18.08 3.06 -1.10
N LYS A 68 -18.57 2.94 0.15
CA LYS A 68 -17.78 3.23 1.35
C LYS A 68 -16.59 2.28 1.48
N PRO A 69 -15.49 2.71 2.12
CA PRO A 69 -14.40 1.81 2.48
C PRO A 69 -14.91 0.56 3.21
N GLY A 70 -14.37 -0.61 2.85
CA GLY A 70 -14.71 -1.90 3.46
C GLY A 70 -16.02 -2.54 2.98
N SER A 71 -16.81 -1.86 2.14
CA SER A 71 -18.00 -2.48 1.54
C SER A 71 -17.63 -3.49 0.44
N GLU A 72 -18.47 -4.52 0.28
CA GLU A 72 -18.32 -5.53 -0.79
C GLU A 72 -18.31 -4.89 -2.18
N GLN A 73 -19.17 -3.90 -2.41
CA GLN A 73 -19.20 -3.17 -3.68
C GLN A 73 -17.87 -2.47 -3.98
N LYS A 74 -17.17 -1.94 -2.98
CA LYS A 74 -15.83 -1.36 -3.16
C LYS A 74 -14.84 -2.46 -3.57
N VAL A 75 -14.90 -3.64 -2.94
CA VAL A 75 -14.02 -4.77 -3.28
C VAL A 75 -14.27 -5.26 -4.70
N LEU A 76 -15.52 -5.46 -5.10
CA LEU A 76 -15.86 -5.91 -6.46
C LEU A 76 -15.44 -4.90 -7.54
N MET A 77 -15.59 -3.59 -7.26
CA MET A 77 -15.06 -2.55 -8.16
C MET A 77 -13.54 -2.65 -8.33
N LEU A 78 -12.78 -2.85 -7.24
CA LEU A 78 -11.33 -3.00 -7.29
C LEU A 78 -10.91 -4.25 -8.07
N ALA A 79 -11.61 -5.37 -7.87
CA ALA A 79 -11.39 -6.60 -8.62
C ALA A 79 -11.66 -6.41 -10.12
N ALA A 80 -12.75 -5.71 -10.48
CA ALA A 80 -13.06 -5.38 -11.87
C ALA A 80 -11.97 -4.51 -12.53
N ARG A 81 -11.45 -3.51 -11.82
CA ARG A 81 -10.33 -2.67 -12.33
C ARG A 81 -9.05 -3.48 -12.49
N TYR A 82 -8.76 -4.40 -11.58
CA TYR A 82 -7.63 -5.31 -11.71
C TYR A 82 -7.76 -6.18 -12.96
N ALA A 83 -8.93 -6.79 -13.18
CA ALA A 83 -9.20 -7.62 -14.35
C ALA A 83 -9.11 -6.82 -15.67
N ALA A 84 -9.49 -5.54 -15.67
CA ALA A 84 -9.40 -4.65 -16.81
C ALA A 84 -8.00 -4.02 -17.03
N GLY A 85 -7.03 -4.28 -16.14
CA GLY A 85 -5.69 -3.67 -16.22
C GLY A 85 -5.68 -2.16 -15.93
N LEU A 86 -6.67 -1.65 -15.19
CA LEU A 86 -6.80 -0.25 -14.81
C LEU A 86 -6.18 0.02 -13.43
N PRO A 87 -5.82 1.28 -13.13
CA PRO A 87 -5.43 1.67 -11.78
C PRO A 87 -6.52 1.31 -10.77
N LEU A 88 -6.13 0.66 -9.66
CA LEU A 88 -7.09 0.25 -8.62
C LEU A 88 -7.85 1.45 -8.05
N TRP A 89 -7.16 2.57 -7.83
CA TRP A 89 -7.75 3.78 -7.29
C TRP A 89 -8.10 4.79 -8.40
N ASN A 90 -9.32 5.32 -8.36
CA ASN A 90 -9.73 6.47 -9.17
C ASN A 90 -9.75 7.73 -8.27
N ASN A 91 -9.23 8.85 -8.75
CA ASN A 91 -9.16 10.11 -7.98
C ASN A 91 -10.52 10.65 -7.55
N SER A 92 -11.59 10.22 -8.22
CA SER A 92 -12.96 10.62 -7.91
C SER A 92 -13.71 9.58 -7.05
N ASP A 93 -13.03 8.49 -6.63
CA ASP A 93 -13.63 7.52 -5.71
C ASP A 93 -14.00 8.17 -4.38
N CYS A 94 -15.03 7.63 -3.73
CA CYS A 94 -15.44 8.07 -2.40
C CYS A 94 -14.31 7.91 -1.36
N TYR A 95 -14.06 8.97 -0.61
CA TYR A 95 -13.06 9.05 0.47
C TYR A 95 -13.66 8.95 1.88
N ASP A 96 -14.97 8.67 1.99
CA ASP A 96 -15.73 8.75 3.24
C ASP A 96 -15.06 7.95 4.37
N HIS A 97 -14.46 8.67 5.32
CA HIS A 97 -13.78 8.08 6.46
C HIS A 97 -14.82 7.72 7.53
N GLY A 98 -14.69 6.55 8.15
CA GLY A 98 -15.61 6.03 9.18
C GLY A 98 -15.76 6.96 10.41
N PRO A 99 -16.50 6.57 11.46
CA PRO A 99 -17.23 7.43 12.42
C PRO A 99 -16.45 8.46 13.28
N GLY A 100 -15.22 8.83 12.91
CA GLY A 100 -14.38 9.84 13.56
C GLY A 100 -14.60 11.28 13.11
N GLU A 101 -15.36 11.57 12.05
CA GLU A 101 -15.54 12.97 11.61
C GLU A 101 -16.36 13.84 12.59
N ASN A 102 -17.06 13.25 13.56
CA ASN A 102 -17.89 13.98 14.52
C ASN A 102 -17.31 14.09 15.94
N LEU A 103 -16.14 13.50 16.24
CA LEU A 103 -15.58 13.57 17.61
C LEU A 103 -15.04 14.97 17.96
N LEU A 104 -14.74 15.82 16.97
CA LEU A 104 -14.29 17.19 17.18
C LEU A 104 -15.41 18.24 17.16
N GLN A 105 -16.59 17.95 16.58
CA GLN A 105 -17.74 18.85 16.64
C GLN A 105 -18.37 18.95 18.04
N GLY A 106 -18.15 17.96 18.92
CA GLY A 106 -18.70 17.94 20.28
C GLY A 106 -17.84 18.60 21.36
N LEU A 107 -16.61 19.02 21.04
CA LEU A 107 -15.65 19.58 22.00
C LEU A 107 -15.64 21.12 22.02
N LEU A 108 -16.52 21.75 21.23
CA LEU A 108 -16.70 23.20 21.13
C LEU A 108 -18.15 23.66 21.43
N ALA A 109 -18.98 22.78 22.02
CA ALA A 109 -20.33 23.12 22.47
C ALA A 109 -20.38 23.37 23.99
#